data_AF-A0ABD4US81-F1
#
_entry.id   AF-A0ABD4US81-F1
#
_cell.length_a   1.000
_cell.length_b   1.000
_cell.length_c   1.000
_cell.angle_alpha   90.00
_cell.angle_beta   90.00
_cell.angle_gamma   90.00
#
_symmetry.space_group_name_H-M   'P 1'
#
loop_
_entity.id
_entity.type
_entity.pdbx_description
1 polymer ?
#
loop_
_entity_poly.entity_id
_entity_poly.type
_entity_poly.pdbx_seq_one_letter_code
_entity_poly.pdbx_strand_id
1 'polypeptide(L)'
;MDFAPADLFEPHTVECDDDLTSVFFDEAASTLIHGLRANLCIAARDIAGNFGAPETYAVSGVAFVLLAEVLREALRPRRGTNPSWFSRPKQKADRIQIDQDSLRESVIAVAKNISVSTRTLFPVRNTDYIWPQIMTGDVRADLSELGEFDLVVSSPPYCTRIDYAIATTPELLALGTIGKRGFDDLRMRIMGSVVTESNISTANSYRSDTLIHTLQSIATHPSKAASTYYRRYFSRYFDDLTIAIGQLSSVVRNGRIILVVQNSYFKDLVIDLRQIIIELLEAENFVLETARSYPVRPTIAGSNPRSKIYRDANVRAEEVLVFSK
;
A
#
# COMPACT_ATOMS: atom_id res chain seq x y z
N MET A 1 -10.60 2.74 -21.27
CA MET A 1 -9.29 2.77 -21.96
C MET A 1 -8.80 1.34 -22.15
N ASP A 2 -8.46 0.92 -23.36
CA ASP A 2 -7.77 -0.35 -23.62
C ASP A 2 -6.32 -0.25 -23.14
N PHE A 3 -6.06 -0.60 -21.87
CA PHE A 3 -4.71 -0.95 -21.44
C PHE A 3 -4.47 -2.39 -21.86
N ALA A 4 -3.82 -2.55 -23.02
CA ALA A 4 -3.29 -3.84 -23.40
C ALA A 4 -2.28 -4.29 -22.33
N PRO A 5 -2.36 -5.50 -21.78
CA PRO A 5 -1.41 -5.99 -20.78
C PRO A 5 0.05 -6.09 -21.26
N ALA A 6 0.29 -5.85 -22.55
CA ALA A 6 1.62 -5.80 -23.16
C ALA A 6 2.49 -4.67 -22.59
N ASP A 7 1.88 -3.57 -22.13
CA ASP A 7 2.60 -2.38 -21.66
C ASP A 7 3.24 -2.57 -20.27
N LEU A 8 2.85 -3.62 -19.52
CA LEU A 8 3.45 -3.93 -18.22
C LEU A 8 4.88 -4.51 -18.32
N PHE A 9 5.27 -4.96 -19.52
CA PHE A 9 6.55 -5.64 -19.75
C PHE A 9 7.38 -5.02 -20.86
N GLU A 10 6.90 -3.94 -21.51
CA GLU A 10 7.82 -3.13 -22.29
C GLU A 10 8.84 -2.51 -21.32
N PRO A 11 10.14 -2.68 -21.55
CA PRO A 11 11.14 -2.01 -20.75
C PRO A 11 10.97 -0.51 -20.98
N HIS A 12 10.21 0.15 -20.12
CA HIS A 12 10.31 1.58 -19.96
C HIS A 12 11.77 1.85 -19.62
N THR A 13 12.50 2.37 -20.59
CA THR A 13 13.84 2.90 -20.39
C THR A 13 13.69 4.09 -19.47
N VAL A 14 13.77 3.85 -18.16
CA VAL A 14 13.94 4.93 -17.19
C VAL A 14 15.22 5.63 -17.59
N GLU A 15 15.12 6.91 -17.94
CA GLU A 15 16.31 7.73 -18.24
C GLU A 15 17.30 7.55 -17.07
N CYS A 16 18.59 7.40 -17.38
CA CYS A 16 19.63 7.07 -16.40
C CYS A 16 19.60 8.01 -15.16
N ASP A 17 19.14 9.25 -15.33
CA ASP A 17 19.04 10.24 -14.25
C ASP A 17 17.80 10.07 -13.34
N ASP A 18 16.76 9.37 -13.77
CA ASP A 18 15.52 9.14 -13.02
C ASP A 18 15.42 7.73 -12.41
N ASP A 19 16.43 6.87 -12.55
CA ASP A 19 16.37 5.50 -12.01
C ASP A 19 16.28 5.47 -10.47
N LEU A 20 15.20 4.89 -9.96
CA LEU A 20 14.97 4.75 -8.52
C LEU A 20 16.03 3.88 -7.83
N THR A 21 16.61 2.88 -8.52
CA THR A 21 17.64 2.02 -7.91
C THR A 21 18.89 2.81 -7.53
N SER A 22 19.28 3.79 -8.36
CA SER A 22 20.38 4.72 -8.09
C SER A 22 20.19 5.60 -6.85
N VAL A 23 19.00 5.64 -6.23
CA VAL A 23 18.79 6.32 -4.93
C VAL A 23 19.48 5.57 -3.80
N PHE A 24 19.46 4.24 -3.83
CA PHE A 24 19.90 3.39 -2.73
C PHE A 24 21.20 2.64 -3.04
N PHE A 25 21.41 2.28 -4.30
CA PHE A 25 22.51 1.45 -4.77
C PHE A 25 23.52 2.25 -5.59
N ASP A 26 24.77 1.81 -5.61
CA ASP A 26 25.76 2.38 -6.51
C ASP A 26 25.50 1.94 -7.97
N GLU A 27 26.30 2.45 -8.91
CA GLU A 27 26.09 2.20 -10.35
C GLU A 27 26.26 0.73 -10.72
N ALA A 28 27.26 0.05 -10.13
CA ALA A 28 27.52 -1.36 -10.37
C ALA A 28 26.37 -2.25 -9.86
N ALA A 29 25.90 -2.02 -8.63
CA ALA A 29 24.78 -2.75 -8.05
C ALA A 29 23.47 -2.46 -8.80
N SER A 30 23.21 -1.21 -9.20
CA SER A 30 22.04 -0.84 -10.00
C SER A 30 22.01 -1.61 -11.33
N THR A 31 23.16 -1.70 -12.00
CA THR A 31 23.32 -2.46 -13.26
C THR A 31 23.03 -3.95 -13.05
N LEU A 32 23.55 -4.55 -11.97
CA LEU A 32 23.27 -5.96 -11.64
C LEU A 32 21.80 -6.21 -11.35
N ILE A 33 21.12 -5.30 -10.63
CA ILE A 33 19.69 -5.39 -10.34
C ILE A 33 18.87 -5.30 -11.61
N HIS A 34 19.19 -4.37 -12.52
CA HIS A 34 18.51 -4.25 -13.82
C HIS A 34 18.70 -5.50 -14.68
N GLY A 35 19.93 -6.04 -14.72
CA GLY A 35 20.23 -7.29 -15.44
C GLY A 35 19.47 -8.49 -14.87
N LEU A 36 19.40 -8.61 -13.53
CA LEU A 36 18.60 -9.65 -12.88
C LEU A 36 17.12 -9.52 -13.22
N ARG A 37 16.55 -8.31 -13.13
CA ARG A 37 15.15 -8.03 -13.50
C ARG A 37 14.87 -8.43 -14.95
N ALA A 38 15.71 -8.01 -15.89
CA ALA A 38 15.57 -8.36 -17.30
C ALA A 38 15.59 -9.88 -17.53
N ASN A 39 16.54 -10.58 -16.90
CA ASN A 39 16.63 -12.04 -16.98
C ASN A 39 15.42 -12.75 -16.38
N LEU A 40 14.89 -12.25 -15.26
CA LEU A 40 13.67 -12.77 -14.63
C LEU A 40 12.44 -12.59 -15.54
N CYS A 41 12.29 -11.43 -16.19
CA CYS A 41 11.21 -11.20 -17.15
C CYS A 41 11.31 -12.14 -18.36
N ILE A 42 12.51 -12.33 -18.91
CA ILE A 42 12.76 -13.26 -20.02
C ILE A 42 12.42 -14.69 -19.60
N ALA A 43 12.93 -15.16 -18.46
CA ALA A 43 12.67 -16.49 -17.95
C ALA A 43 11.18 -16.72 -17.68
N ALA A 44 10.48 -15.75 -17.10
CA ALA A 44 9.05 -15.84 -16.83
C ALA A 44 8.24 -15.98 -18.12
N ARG A 45 8.59 -15.19 -19.16
CA ARG A 45 8.00 -15.30 -20.49
C ARG A 45 8.23 -16.68 -21.12
N ASP A 46 9.46 -17.17 -21.05
CA ASP A 46 9.84 -18.44 -21.67
C ASP A 46 9.16 -19.64 -20.98
N ILE A 47 9.00 -19.60 -19.65
CA ILE A 47 8.29 -20.62 -18.86
C ILE A 47 6.79 -20.63 -19.19
N ALA A 48 6.18 -19.45 -19.32
CA ALA A 48 4.74 -19.37 -19.46
C ALA A 48 4.24 -19.69 -20.87
N GLY A 49 5.11 -19.63 -21.88
CA GLY A 49 4.86 -20.11 -23.24
C GLY A 49 3.91 -19.26 -24.09
N ASN A 50 2.88 -18.65 -23.50
CA ASN A 50 1.92 -17.79 -24.19
C ASN A 50 1.78 -16.42 -23.50
N PHE A 51 2.30 -15.37 -24.15
CA PHE A 51 2.28 -14.02 -23.59
C PHE A 51 0.83 -13.50 -23.46
N GLY A 52 0.53 -12.84 -22.34
CA GLY A 52 -0.82 -12.37 -22.02
C GLY A 52 -1.74 -13.43 -21.42
N ALA A 53 -1.34 -14.71 -21.43
CA ALA A 53 -2.07 -15.75 -20.70
C ALA A 53 -1.92 -15.54 -19.18
N PRO A 54 -2.95 -15.85 -18.39
CA PRO A 54 -2.90 -15.63 -16.94
C PRO A 54 -1.81 -16.40 -16.18
N GLU A 55 -1.41 -17.57 -16.70
CA GLU A 55 -0.27 -18.35 -16.22
C GLU A 55 1.04 -17.54 -16.30
N THR A 56 1.18 -16.70 -17.32
CA THR A 56 2.31 -15.78 -17.48
C THR A 56 2.36 -14.77 -16.35
N TYR A 57 1.23 -14.19 -15.93
CA TYR A 57 1.22 -13.27 -14.80
C TYR A 57 1.56 -13.98 -13.48
N ALA A 58 1.13 -15.23 -13.30
CA ALA A 58 1.45 -15.99 -12.10
C ALA A 58 2.96 -16.27 -12.00
N VAL A 59 3.59 -16.72 -13.08
CA VAL A 59 5.04 -16.98 -13.12
C VAL A 59 5.83 -15.68 -12.97
N SER A 60 5.46 -14.62 -13.68
CA SER A 60 6.06 -13.29 -13.54
C SER A 60 5.90 -12.74 -12.12
N GLY A 61 4.74 -12.94 -11.50
CA GLY A 61 4.47 -12.54 -10.12
C GLY A 61 5.45 -13.19 -9.13
N VAL A 62 5.73 -14.48 -9.27
CA VAL A 62 6.73 -15.17 -8.45
C VAL A 62 8.12 -14.57 -8.65
N ALA A 63 8.48 -14.24 -9.89
CA ALA A 63 9.77 -13.63 -10.21
C ALA A 63 9.93 -12.24 -9.56
N PHE A 64 8.89 -11.40 -9.60
CA PHE A 64 8.91 -10.09 -8.96
C PHE A 64 8.89 -10.17 -7.43
N VAL A 65 8.15 -11.13 -6.85
CA VAL A 65 8.18 -11.39 -5.39
C VAL A 65 9.58 -11.81 -4.96
N LEU A 66 10.23 -12.70 -5.71
CA LEU A 66 11.61 -13.09 -5.45
C LEU A 66 12.54 -11.88 -5.48
N LEU A 67 12.45 -11.04 -6.53
CA LEU A 67 13.29 -9.85 -6.65
C LEU A 67 13.03 -8.84 -5.51
N ALA A 68 11.76 -8.62 -5.15
CA ALA A 68 11.39 -7.73 -4.06
C ALA A 68 11.97 -8.20 -2.72
N GLU A 69 11.95 -9.50 -2.43
CA GLU A 69 12.53 -10.07 -1.21
C GLU A 69 14.07 -9.99 -1.20
N VAL A 70 14.73 -10.21 -2.34
CA VAL A 70 16.19 -9.99 -2.49
C VAL A 70 16.54 -8.53 -2.21
N LEU A 71 15.80 -7.59 -2.81
CA LEU A 71 16.02 -6.15 -2.61
C LEU A 71 15.70 -5.72 -1.17
N ARG A 72 14.71 -6.34 -0.53
CA ARG A 72 14.34 -6.10 0.87
C ARG A 72 15.49 -6.46 1.82
N GLU A 73 16.12 -7.61 1.62
CA GLU A 73 17.31 -7.98 2.40
C GLU A 73 18.51 -7.09 2.07
N ALA A 74 18.73 -6.74 0.80
CA ALA A 74 19.79 -5.82 0.41
C ALA A 74 19.62 -4.42 1.03
N LEU A 75 18.39 -3.94 1.19
CA LEU A 75 18.06 -2.67 1.83
C LEU A 75 18.11 -2.71 3.36
N ARG A 76 18.30 -3.89 3.97
CA ARG A 76 18.31 -4.05 5.43
C ARG A 76 19.29 -3.14 6.18
N PRO A 77 20.52 -2.86 5.71
CA PRO A 77 21.43 -1.90 6.35
C PRO A 77 20.87 -0.48 6.43
N ARG A 78 19.86 -0.16 5.61
CA ARG A 78 19.18 1.14 5.57
C ARG A 78 17.93 1.22 6.42
N ARG A 79 17.53 0.12 7.04
CA ARG A 79 16.33 0.05 7.88
C ARG A 79 16.49 0.92 9.13
N GLY A 80 15.54 1.82 9.35
CA GLY A 80 15.50 2.66 10.54
C GLY A 80 14.96 1.92 11.77
N THR A 81 14.73 2.67 12.85
CA THR A 81 14.03 2.16 14.05
C THR A 81 12.58 1.80 13.76
N ASN A 82 11.97 2.43 12.75
CA ASN A 82 10.73 1.93 12.17
C ASN A 82 11.06 0.81 11.17
N PRO A 83 10.60 -0.42 11.42
CA PRO A 83 10.89 -1.56 10.56
C PRO A 83 10.44 -1.40 9.11
N SER A 84 9.50 -0.50 8.81
CA SER A 84 9.02 -0.25 7.44
C SER A 84 9.74 0.90 6.74
N TRP A 85 10.76 1.52 7.36
CA TRP A 85 11.42 2.69 6.79
C TRP A 85 12.84 2.39 6.32
N PHE A 86 13.10 2.65 5.04
CA PHE A 86 14.44 2.59 4.44
C PHE A 86 14.99 4.01 4.27
N SER A 87 16.10 4.29 4.95
CA SER A 87 16.76 5.60 4.87
C SER A 87 17.51 5.77 3.56
N ARG A 88 17.32 6.93 2.91
CA ARG A 88 18.08 7.30 1.71
C ARG A 88 19.55 7.63 2.12
N PRO A 89 20.56 7.11 1.41
CA PRO A 89 21.95 7.56 1.54
C PRO A 89 22.07 9.08 1.40
N LYS A 90 22.88 9.75 2.24
CA LYS A 90 23.12 11.20 2.12
C LYS A 90 24.20 11.51 1.09
N GLN A 91 25.21 10.64 1.00
CA GLN A 91 26.30 10.78 0.04
C GLN A 91 26.30 9.57 -0.91
N LYS A 92 26.79 9.78 -2.14
CA LYS A 92 26.93 8.69 -3.12
C LYS A 92 27.82 7.55 -2.60
N ALA A 93 28.86 7.88 -1.84
CA ALA A 93 29.78 6.92 -1.25
C ALA A 93 29.13 5.97 -0.23
N ASP A 94 27.99 6.37 0.37
CA ASP A 94 27.31 5.51 1.33
C ASP A 94 26.41 4.47 0.63
N ARG A 95 26.11 4.62 -0.66
CA ARG A 95 25.16 3.76 -1.38
C ARG A 95 25.53 2.29 -1.26
N ILE A 96 24.51 1.44 -1.24
CA ILE A 96 24.69 0.00 -1.07
C ILE A 96 25.44 -0.55 -2.28
N GLN A 97 26.52 -1.28 -1.99
CA GLN A 97 27.30 -2.01 -2.96
C GLN A 97 26.89 -3.47 -2.89
N ILE A 98 26.73 -4.11 -4.04
CA ILE A 98 26.42 -5.53 -4.15
C ILE A 98 27.25 -6.06 -5.31
N ASP A 99 28.05 -7.08 -5.04
CA ASP A 99 28.74 -7.83 -6.10
C ASP A 99 27.86 -8.96 -6.66
N GLN A 100 28.28 -9.51 -7.79
CA GLN A 100 27.52 -10.53 -8.50
C GLN A 100 27.32 -11.83 -7.70
N ASP A 101 28.31 -12.25 -6.90
CA ASP A 101 28.27 -13.48 -6.14
C ASP A 101 27.29 -13.34 -4.95
N SER A 102 27.40 -12.23 -4.21
CA SER A 102 26.48 -11.87 -3.13
C SER A 102 25.02 -11.77 -3.60
N LEU A 103 24.79 -11.17 -4.78
CA LEU A 103 23.45 -11.10 -5.37
C LEU A 103 22.92 -12.50 -5.71
N ARG A 104 23.76 -13.34 -6.32
CA ARG A 104 23.39 -14.72 -6.68
C ARG A 104 23.06 -15.56 -5.46
N GLU A 105 23.85 -15.48 -4.40
CA GLU A 105 23.59 -16.19 -3.14
C GLU A 105 22.26 -15.77 -2.53
N SER A 106 21.96 -14.46 -2.54
CA SER A 106 20.70 -13.91 -2.05
C SER A 106 19.50 -14.44 -2.83
N VAL A 107 19.59 -14.45 -4.16
CA VAL A 107 18.56 -15.04 -5.04
C VAL A 107 18.30 -16.50 -4.71
N ILE A 108 19.36 -17.31 -4.55
CA ILE A 108 19.24 -18.74 -4.22
C ILE A 108 18.58 -18.92 -2.84
N ALA A 109 18.97 -18.13 -1.85
CA ALA A 109 18.42 -18.21 -0.50
C ALA A 109 16.92 -17.87 -0.48
N VAL A 110 16.52 -16.77 -1.13
CA VAL A 110 15.12 -16.36 -1.24
C VAL A 110 14.29 -17.40 -2.01
N ALA A 111 14.80 -17.89 -3.15
CA ALA A 111 14.11 -18.91 -3.95
C ALA A 111 13.83 -20.19 -3.16
N LYS A 112 14.80 -20.65 -2.35
CA LYS A 112 14.62 -21.80 -1.45
C LYS A 112 13.52 -21.56 -0.42
N ASN A 113 13.49 -20.38 0.20
CA ASN A 113 12.49 -20.02 1.20
C ASN A 113 11.08 -19.97 0.62
N ILE A 114 10.92 -19.35 -0.56
CA ILE A 114 9.64 -19.32 -1.29
C ILE A 114 9.20 -20.76 -1.63
N SER A 115 10.11 -21.58 -2.15
CA SER A 115 9.82 -22.96 -2.56
C SER A 115 9.39 -23.88 -1.41
N VAL A 116 9.90 -23.66 -0.19
CA VAL A 116 9.44 -24.40 0.99
C VAL A 116 8.03 -23.97 1.39
N SER A 117 7.76 -22.67 1.32
CA SER A 117 6.48 -22.07 1.71
C SER A 117 5.32 -22.44 0.77
N THR A 118 5.61 -22.81 -0.47
CA THR A 118 4.61 -23.19 -1.49
C THR A 118 4.31 -24.69 -1.55
N ARG A 119 4.94 -25.53 -0.69
CA ARG A 119 4.70 -26.99 -0.66
C ARG A 119 3.33 -27.41 -0.13
N THR A 120 2.56 -26.50 0.45
CA THR A 120 1.15 -26.76 0.75
C THR A 120 0.37 -26.79 -0.56
N LEU A 121 -0.05 -28.01 -0.93
CA LEU A 121 -0.89 -28.29 -2.10
C LEU A 121 -2.12 -27.38 -2.10
N PHE A 122 -2.28 -26.58 -3.14
CA PHE A 122 -3.56 -25.96 -3.45
C PHE A 122 -4.51 -27.05 -3.96
N PRO A 123 -5.81 -26.99 -3.62
CA PRO A 123 -6.79 -27.88 -4.22
C PRO A 123 -6.71 -27.78 -5.75
N VAL A 124 -6.91 -28.93 -6.41
CA VAL A 124 -6.96 -29.04 -7.89
C VAL A 124 -7.84 -27.90 -8.41
N ARG A 125 -7.26 -27.03 -9.25
CA ARG A 125 -8.02 -25.95 -9.86
C ARG A 125 -9.15 -26.56 -10.69
N ASN A 126 -10.35 -26.05 -10.49
CA ASN A 126 -11.46 -26.36 -11.40
C ASN A 126 -11.03 -25.93 -12.82
N THR A 127 -11.31 -26.77 -13.82
CA THR A 127 -11.00 -26.47 -15.23
C THR A 127 -11.78 -25.25 -15.73
N ASP A 128 -12.88 -24.89 -15.05
CA ASP A 128 -13.73 -23.73 -15.38
C ASP A 128 -13.33 -22.45 -14.61
N TYR A 129 -12.08 -22.36 -14.16
CA TYR A 129 -11.60 -21.19 -13.42
C TYR A 129 -11.52 -19.94 -14.31
N ILE A 130 -12.23 -18.88 -13.91
CA ILE A 130 -12.10 -17.55 -14.51
C ILE A 130 -10.99 -16.81 -13.77
N TRP A 131 -10.00 -16.33 -14.52
CA TRP A 131 -8.91 -15.55 -13.96
C TRP A 131 -9.38 -14.13 -13.57
N PRO A 132 -8.89 -13.59 -12.44
CA PRO A 132 -9.22 -12.23 -12.03
C PRO A 132 -8.66 -11.22 -13.03
N GLN A 133 -9.42 -10.16 -13.28
CA GLN A 133 -8.90 -8.96 -13.94
C GLN A 133 -8.11 -8.13 -12.92
N ILE A 134 -6.92 -7.70 -13.31
CA ILE A 134 -6.03 -6.88 -12.47
C ILE A 134 -5.91 -5.52 -13.14
N MET A 135 -6.19 -4.47 -12.38
CA MET A 135 -6.17 -3.09 -12.85
C MET A 135 -5.37 -2.23 -11.87
N THR A 136 -4.59 -1.29 -12.40
CA THR A 136 -3.90 -0.26 -11.60
C THR A 136 -4.69 1.04 -11.66
N GLY A 137 -5.00 1.61 -10.51
CA GLY A 137 -5.78 2.85 -10.46
C GLY A 137 -5.80 3.50 -9.08
N ASP A 138 -6.44 4.66 -9.02
CA ASP A 138 -6.71 5.40 -7.80
C ASP A 138 -8.20 5.30 -7.50
N VAL A 139 -8.58 4.71 -6.37
CA VAL A 139 -9.99 4.50 -5.99
C VAL A 139 -10.77 5.81 -5.82
N ARG A 140 -10.07 6.95 -5.71
CA ARG A 140 -10.68 8.29 -5.68
C ARG A 140 -11.05 8.81 -7.06
N ALA A 141 -10.53 8.20 -8.13
CA ALA A 141 -10.95 8.50 -9.50
C ALA A 141 -12.35 7.94 -9.78
N ASP A 142 -12.94 8.36 -10.90
CA ASP A 142 -14.24 7.86 -11.33
C ASP A 142 -14.15 6.36 -11.65
N LEU A 143 -14.90 5.55 -10.91
CA LEU A 143 -14.95 4.09 -11.08
C LEU A 143 -16.10 3.64 -12.01
N SER A 144 -16.93 4.55 -12.52
CA SER A 144 -18.11 4.19 -13.32
C SER A 144 -17.79 3.41 -14.60
N GLU A 145 -16.59 3.61 -15.18
CA GLU A 145 -16.13 2.85 -16.34
C GLU A 145 -15.85 1.37 -16.04
N LEU A 146 -15.70 1.00 -14.76
CA LEU A 146 -15.47 -0.40 -14.35
C LEU A 146 -16.76 -1.24 -14.33
N GLY A 147 -17.92 -0.59 -14.43
CA GLY A 147 -19.23 -1.24 -14.34
C GLY A 147 -19.75 -1.36 -12.90
N GLU A 148 -20.74 -2.22 -12.72
CA GLU A 148 -21.40 -2.47 -11.43
C GLU A 148 -20.86 -3.74 -10.78
N PHE A 149 -20.71 -3.71 -9.45
CA PHE A 149 -20.25 -4.82 -8.65
C PHE A 149 -21.32 -5.26 -7.65
N ASP A 150 -21.53 -6.57 -7.53
CA ASP A 150 -22.39 -7.15 -6.49
C ASP A 150 -21.73 -7.14 -5.11
N LEU A 151 -20.39 -7.11 -5.07
CA LEU A 151 -19.61 -7.16 -3.84
C LEU A 151 -18.28 -6.42 -4.01
N VAL A 152 -18.01 -5.48 -3.10
CA VAL A 152 -16.69 -4.89 -2.89
C VAL A 152 -16.14 -5.40 -1.56
N VAL A 153 -14.90 -5.89 -1.57
CA VAL A 153 -14.15 -6.25 -0.35
C VAL A 153 -12.87 -5.44 -0.33
N SER A 154 -12.64 -4.69 0.75
CA SER A 154 -11.46 -3.83 0.85
C SER A 154 -10.98 -3.65 2.29
N SER A 155 -9.73 -3.22 2.42
CA SER A 155 -9.10 -2.78 3.67
C SER A 155 -8.40 -1.44 3.39
N PRO A 156 -9.13 -0.31 3.44
CA PRO A 156 -8.55 1.01 3.15
C PRO A 156 -7.30 1.25 4.03
N PRO A 157 -6.29 1.99 3.53
CA PRO A 157 -5.11 2.32 4.33
C PRO A 157 -5.53 2.86 5.69
N TYR A 158 -5.07 2.24 6.78
CA TYR A 158 -5.48 2.64 8.11
C TYR A 158 -5.01 4.06 8.41
N CYS A 159 -5.80 4.81 9.20
CA CYS A 159 -5.53 6.19 9.60
C CYS A 159 -4.30 6.30 10.54
N THR A 160 -3.13 6.01 9.97
CA THR A 160 -1.83 5.93 10.64
C THR A 160 -0.81 6.66 9.80
N ARG A 161 0.24 7.20 10.42
CA ARG A 161 1.28 7.97 9.71
C ARG A 161 2.33 7.09 9.03
N ILE A 162 1.96 5.89 8.58
CA ILE A 162 2.85 5.00 7.84
C ILE A 162 2.94 5.49 6.40
N ASP A 163 4.16 5.78 5.96
CA ASP A 163 4.44 6.07 4.55
C ASP A 163 4.50 4.76 3.78
N TYR A 164 3.39 4.39 3.13
CA TYR A 164 3.25 3.11 2.43
C TYR A 164 4.19 2.99 1.23
N ALA A 165 4.44 4.07 0.48
CA ALA A 165 5.40 4.03 -0.62
C ALA A 165 6.84 3.77 -0.12
N ILE A 166 7.20 4.29 1.06
CA ILE A 166 8.47 3.89 1.71
C ILE A 166 8.42 2.42 2.13
N ALA A 167 7.33 1.95 2.74
CA ALA A 167 7.19 0.57 3.20
C ALA A 167 7.30 -0.46 2.06
N THR A 168 6.82 -0.10 0.86
CA THR A 168 6.86 -0.92 -0.35
C THR A 168 8.01 -0.55 -1.29
N THR A 169 9.06 0.14 -0.80
CA THR A 169 10.22 0.50 -1.62
C THR A 169 10.87 -0.73 -2.31
N PRO A 170 11.07 -1.89 -1.63
CA PRO A 170 11.63 -3.07 -2.30
C PRO A 170 10.80 -3.54 -3.50
N GLU A 171 9.48 -3.55 -3.37
CA GLU A 171 8.55 -3.91 -4.45
C GLU A 171 8.61 -2.92 -5.60
N LEU A 172 8.61 -1.62 -5.30
CA LEU A 172 8.66 -0.57 -6.32
C LEU A 172 9.99 -0.61 -7.10
N LEU A 173 11.10 -0.91 -6.43
CA LEU A 173 12.40 -1.14 -7.08
C LEU A 173 12.40 -2.41 -7.95
N ALA A 174 11.76 -3.49 -7.47
CA ALA A 174 11.65 -4.74 -8.20
C ALA A 174 10.82 -4.57 -9.49
N LEU A 175 9.70 -3.86 -9.41
CA LEU A 175 8.87 -3.53 -10.57
C LEU A 175 9.63 -2.66 -11.57
N GLY A 176 10.37 -1.66 -11.09
CA GLY A 176 11.20 -0.83 -11.95
C GLY A 176 10.44 0.12 -12.88
N THR A 177 9.13 0.27 -12.68
CA THR A 177 8.24 1.06 -13.53
C THR A 177 8.15 2.53 -13.11
N ILE A 178 8.67 2.87 -11.93
CA ILE A 178 8.70 4.24 -11.43
C ILE A 178 10.12 4.74 -11.22
N GLY A 179 10.38 5.95 -11.70
CA GLY A 179 11.61 6.67 -11.42
C GLY A 179 11.57 7.44 -10.10
N LYS A 180 12.59 8.26 -9.83
CA LYS A 180 12.70 9.10 -8.63
C LYS A 180 11.54 10.08 -8.53
N ARG A 181 11.20 10.75 -9.65
CA ARG A 181 10.08 11.69 -9.70
C ARG A 181 8.76 10.98 -9.45
N GLY A 182 8.51 9.87 -10.16
CA GLY A 182 7.31 9.06 -9.98
C GLY A 182 7.15 8.52 -8.55
N PHE A 183 8.26 8.19 -7.87
CA PHE A 183 8.24 7.80 -6.46
C PHE A 183 7.83 8.93 -5.52
N ASP A 184 8.37 10.13 -5.73
CA ASP A 184 8.01 11.30 -4.92
C ASP A 184 6.55 11.73 -5.19
N ASP A 185 6.08 11.64 -6.44
CA ASP A 185 4.67 11.88 -6.82
C ASP A 185 3.73 10.85 -6.18
N LEU A 186 4.08 9.56 -6.22
CA LEU A 186 3.33 8.50 -5.56
C LEU A 186 3.21 8.76 -4.06
N ARG A 187 4.32 9.14 -3.42
CA ARG A 187 4.34 9.51 -1.99
C ARG A 187 3.44 10.68 -1.68
N MET A 188 3.35 11.67 -2.57
CA MET A 188 2.43 12.79 -2.41
C MET A 188 0.98 12.36 -2.60
N ARG A 189 0.68 11.42 -3.49
CA ARG A 189 -0.71 11.07 -3.85
C ARG A 189 -1.36 10.03 -2.94
N ILE A 190 -0.61 9.09 -2.35
CA ILE A 190 -1.18 8.01 -1.53
C ILE A 190 -2.05 8.57 -0.39
N MET A 191 -3.23 7.99 -0.19
CA MET A 191 -4.10 8.28 0.95
C MET A 191 -3.35 8.07 2.27
N GLY A 192 -3.42 9.06 3.17
CA GLY A 192 -2.62 9.05 4.40
C GLY A 192 -1.16 9.48 4.19
N SER A 193 -0.84 10.14 3.07
CA SER A 193 0.48 10.73 2.86
C SER A 193 0.86 11.68 3.99
N VAL A 194 2.06 11.48 4.55
CA VAL A 194 2.67 12.37 5.54
C VAL A 194 3.26 13.64 4.90
N VAL A 195 3.36 13.67 3.57
CA VAL A 195 3.80 14.82 2.78
C VAL A 195 2.59 15.71 2.56
N THR A 196 2.37 16.64 3.48
CA THR A 196 1.26 17.60 3.39
C THR A 196 1.73 18.85 2.65
N GLU A 197 1.10 19.18 1.53
CA GLU A 197 1.19 20.52 0.94
C GLU A 197 0.54 21.55 1.88
N SER A 198 0.97 22.80 1.77
CA SER A 198 0.54 23.89 2.65
C SER A 198 -0.91 24.35 2.40
N ASN A 199 -1.52 23.99 1.27
CA ASN A 199 -2.79 24.54 0.80
C ASN A 199 -3.85 23.44 0.65
N ILE A 200 -4.42 22.97 1.77
CA ILE A 200 -5.64 22.15 1.72
C ILE A 200 -6.82 23.08 2.03
N SER A 201 -7.72 23.24 1.06
CA SER A 201 -9.00 23.92 1.25
C SER A 201 -9.84 23.10 2.22
N THR A 202 -10.11 23.63 3.41
CA THR A 202 -10.89 22.95 4.47
C THR A 202 -12.40 23.11 4.28
N ALA A 203 -12.87 23.20 3.04
CA ALA A 203 -14.28 23.53 2.74
C ALA A 203 -15.16 22.30 2.47
N ASN A 204 -14.87 21.15 3.08
CA ASN A 204 -15.73 19.97 2.94
C ASN A 204 -16.75 19.93 4.08
N SER A 205 -18.03 19.92 3.72
CA SER A 205 -19.13 19.56 4.62
C SER A 205 -19.16 18.04 4.71
N TYR A 206 -18.46 17.48 5.70
CA TYR A 206 -18.49 16.05 5.95
C TYR A 206 -19.90 15.63 6.38
N ARG A 207 -20.39 14.51 5.84
CA ARG A 207 -21.67 13.90 6.22
C ARG A 207 -21.47 12.88 7.36
N SER A 208 -20.60 13.21 8.30
CA SER A 208 -20.27 12.39 9.47
C SER A 208 -19.98 13.29 10.66
N ASP A 209 -20.85 13.25 11.66
CA ASP A 209 -20.70 14.01 12.90
C ASP A 209 -19.48 13.52 13.69
N THR A 210 -19.22 12.21 13.68
CA THR A 210 -18.05 11.63 14.35
C THR A 210 -16.75 12.13 13.73
N LEU A 211 -16.69 12.27 12.40
CA LEU A 211 -15.54 12.82 11.69
C LEU A 211 -15.34 14.30 12.05
N ILE A 212 -16.40 15.11 12.01
CA ILE A 212 -16.35 16.53 12.35
C ILE A 212 -15.83 16.71 13.78
N HIS A 213 -16.41 15.97 14.74
CA HIS A 213 -15.99 16.01 16.14
C HIS A 213 -14.53 15.55 16.30
N THR A 214 -14.10 14.51 15.58
CA THR A 214 -12.72 14.02 15.59
C THR A 214 -11.74 15.11 15.14
N LEU A 215 -12.02 15.79 14.02
CA LEU A 215 -11.16 16.87 13.52
C LEU A 215 -11.12 18.07 14.47
N GLN A 216 -12.25 18.41 15.09
CA GLN A 216 -12.30 19.46 16.11
C GLN A 216 -11.47 19.08 17.34
N SER A 217 -11.62 17.86 17.84
CA SER A 217 -10.88 17.32 18.99
C SER A 217 -9.37 17.32 18.73
N ILE A 218 -8.95 16.91 17.53
CA ILE A 218 -7.54 16.97 17.12
C ILE A 218 -7.07 18.43 17.07
N ALA A 219 -7.88 19.35 16.54
CA ALA A 219 -7.51 20.74 16.39
C ALA A 219 -7.31 21.46 17.74
N THR A 220 -8.11 21.12 18.74
CA THR A 220 -8.06 21.74 20.08
C THR A 220 -7.13 21.01 21.05
N HIS A 221 -6.59 19.86 20.66
CA HIS A 221 -5.71 19.06 21.50
C HIS A 221 -4.43 19.82 21.92
N PRO A 222 -3.99 19.75 23.19
CA PRO A 222 -2.84 20.52 23.68
C PRO A 222 -1.48 20.07 23.13
N SER A 223 -1.43 18.96 22.38
CA SER A 223 -0.18 18.47 21.80
C SER A 223 0.41 19.43 20.76
N LYS A 224 1.75 19.46 20.70
CA LYS A 224 2.48 20.26 19.73
C LYS A 224 2.00 20.00 18.30
N ALA A 225 1.71 21.08 17.58
CA ALA A 225 1.27 21.11 16.17
C ALA A 225 -0.06 20.40 15.89
N ALA A 226 -0.88 20.16 16.92
CA ALA A 226 -2.19 19.51 16.76
C ALA A 226 -3.12 20.33 15.83
N SER A 227 -3.30 21.62 16.12
CA SER A 227 -4.11 22.56 15.32
C SER A 227 -3.55 22.87 13.93
N THR A 228 -2.29 22.54 13.65
CA THR A 228 -1.62 22.86 12.39
C THR A 228 -1.32 21.61 11.58
N TYR A 229 -0.17 20.98 11.82
CA TYR A 229 0.31 19.85 11.04
C TYR A 229 -0.63 18.65 11.12
N TYR A 230 -1.02 18.23 12.34
CA TYR A 230 -1.83 17.03 12.51
C TYR A 230 -3.24 17.23 12.00
N ARG A 231 -3.88 18.36 12.31
CA ARG A 231 -5.19 18.70 11.75
C ARG A 231 -5.18 18.59 10.22
N ARG A 232 -4.21 19.18 9.53
CA ARG A 232 -4.08 19.08 8.06
C ARG A 232 -3.91 17.64 7.57
N TYR A 233 -3.06 16.88 8.25
CA TYR A 233 -2.85 15.46 7.94
C TYR A 233 -4.16 14.66 8.02
N PHE A 234 -4.90 14.79 9.13
CA PHE A 234 -6.15 14.05 9.32
C PHE A 234 -7.26 14.54 8.39
N SER A 235 -7.38 15.85 8.15
CA SER A 235 -8.33 16.38 7.16
C SER A 235 -8.09 15.77 5.78
N ARG A 236 -6.84 15.76 5.31
CA ARG A 236 -6.49 15.13 4.03
C ARG A 236 -6.89 13.66 3.97
N TYR A 237 -6.55 12.89 5.01
CA TYR A 237 -6.91 11.48 5.08
C TYR A 237 -8.42 11.27 4.98
N PHE A 238 -9.21 12.09 5.70
CA PHE A 238 -10.67 11.96 5.69
C PHE A 238 -11.31 12.49 4.41
N ASP A 239 -10.72 13.46 3.74
CA ASP A 239 -11.12 13.89 2.39
C ASP A 239 -10.94 12.74 1.40
N ASP A 240 -9.76 12.11 1.39
CA ASP A 240 -9.44 10.96 0.53
C ASP A 240 -10.41 9.78 0.80
N LEU A 241 -10.68 9.48 2.07
CA LEU A 241 -11.60 8.42 2.48
C LEU A 241 -13.04 8.71 2.03
N THR A 242 -13.50 9.96 2.19
CA THR A 242 -14.86 10.36 1.79
C THR A 242 -15.05 10.22 0.29
N ILE A 243 -14.06 10.66 -0.51
CA ILE A 243 -14.09 10.50 -1.96
C ILE A 243 -14.09 9.00 -2.32
N ALA A 244 -13.21 8.20 -1.72
CA ALA A 244 -13.16 6.76 -1.97
C ALA A 244 -14.50 6.07 -1.65
N ILE A 245 -15.15 6.39 -0.53
CA ILE A 245 -16.47 5.83 -0.19
C ILE A 245 -17.52 6.21 -1.22
N GLY A 246 -17.54 7.47 -1.68
CA GLY A 246 -18.45 7.90 -2.74
C GLY A 246 -18.23 7.13 -4.05
N GLN A 247 -16.97 6.86 -4.41
CA GLN A 247 -16.64 6.06 -5.59
C GLN A 247 -17.02 4.58 -5.44
N LEU A 248 -16.82 3.99 -4.26
CA LEU A 248 -17.30 2.62 -4.00
C LEU A 248 -18.83 2.52 -4.02
N SER A 249 -19.52 3.53 -3.47
CA SER A 249 -20.98 3.64 -3.48
C SER A 249 -21.56 3.72 -4.89
N SER A 250 -20.86 4.40 -5.81
CA SER A 250 -21.36 4.62 -7.18
C SER A 250 -21.37 3.34 -8.02
N VAL A 251 -20.43 2.42 -7.76
CA VAL A 251 -20.28 1.15 -8.48
C VAL A 251 -20.99 -0.03 -7.81
N VAL A 252 -21.54 0.15 -6.60
CA VAL A 252 -22.34 -0.87 -5.90
C VAL A 252 -23.79 -0.38 -5.77
N ARG A 253 -24.67 -0.85 -6.66
CA ARG A 253 -26.09 -0.43 -6.67
C ARG A 253 -27.02 -1.33 -5.88
N ASN A 254 -26.89 -2.65 -6.01
CA ASN A 254 -27.71 -3.68 -5.35
C ASN A 254 -26.82 -4.76 -4.75
N GLY A 255 -25.80 -4.34 -4.00
CA GLY A 255 -24.72 -5.21 -3.57
C GLY A 255 -24.23 -4.91 -2.17
N ARG A 256 -23.08 -5.49 -1.83
CA ARG A 256 -22.46 -5.33 -0.52
C ARG A 256 -21.11 -4.64 -0.60
N ILE A 257 -20.79 -3.92 0.47
CA ILE A 257 -19.43 -3.44 0.73
C ILE A 257 -18.96 -4.06 2.03
N ILE A 258 -17.81 -4.73 1.99
CA ILE A 258 -17.12 -5.28 3.14
C ILE A 258 -15.83 -4.51 3.36
N LEU A 259 -15.71 -3.82 4.49
CA LEU A 259 -14.52 -3.07 4.87
C LEU A 259 -13.87 -3.66 6.11
N VAL A 260 -12.59 -3.97 5.99
CA VAL A 260 -11.72 -4.28 7.14
C VAL A 260 -11.05 -2.98 7.58
N VAL A 261 -11.33 -2.56 8.80
CA VAL A 261 -10.86 -1.30 9.36
C VAL A 261 -10.16 -1.55 10.68
N GLN A 262 -9.20 -0.70 11.04
CA GLN A 262 -8.56 -0.76 12.33
C GLN A 262 -8.74 0.56 13.04
N ASN A 263 -9.01 0.52 14.34
CA ASN A 263 -9.00 1.73 15.14
C ASN A 263 -7.60 2.39 15.14
N SER A 264 -7.60 3.71 15.18
CA SER A 264 -6.38 4.51 15.24
C SER A 264 -6.45 5.56 16.35
N TYR A 265 -5.33 6.22 16.60
CA TYR A 265 -5.18 7.13 17.72
C TYR A 265 -4.34 8.33 17.32
N PHE A 266 -4.75 9.51 17.80
CA PHE A 266 -3.89 10.68 17.86
C PHE A 266 -3.57 10.96 19.33
N LYS A 267 -2.37 10.52 19.77
CA LYS A 267 -1.97 10.60 21.18
C LYS A 267 -2.91 9.75 22.05
N ASP A 268 -3.64 10.39 22.94
CA ASP A 268 -4.69 9.84 23.82
C ASP A 268 -6.10 9.91 23.21
N LEU A 269 -6.27 10.60 22.07
CA LEU A 269 -7.56 10.64 21.38
C LEU A 269 -7.76 9.39 20.52
N VAL A 270 -8.86 8.68 20.79
CA VAL A 270 -9.34 7.59 19.93
C VAL A 270 -9.92 8.20 18.65
N ILE A 271 -9.53 7.64 17.51
CA ILE A 271 -10.14 7.94 16.23
C ILE A 271 -11.05 6.76 15.90
N ASP A 272 -12.36 6.96 16.05
CA ASP A 272 -13.37 5.96 15.78
C ASP A 272 -13.62 5.83 14.27
N LEU A 273 -12.64 5.25 13.57
CA LEU A 273 -12.70 5.05 12.13
C LEU A 273 -13.89 4.18 11.72
N ARG A 274 -14.30 3.25 12.58
CA ARG A 274 -15.49 2.42 12.37
C ARG A 274 -16.74 3.29 12.26
N GLN A 275 -17.01 4.12 13.27
CA GLN A 275 -18.21 4.93 13.30
C GLN A 275 -18.21 5.97 12.17
N ILE A 276 -17.06 6.55 11.85
CA ILE A 276 -16.90 7.46 10.70
C ILE A 276 -17.30 6.77 9.39
N ILE A 277 -16.82 5.54 9.16
CA ILE A 277 -17.14 4.80 7.93
C ILE A 277 -18.62 4.41 7.88
N ILE A 278 -19.22 4.03 9.02
CA ILE A 278 -20.66 3.77 9.12
C ILE A 278 -21.45 5.00 8.67
N GLU A 279 -21.19 6.17 9.26
CA GLU A 279 -21.90 7.42 8.93
C GLU A 279 -21.71 7.82 7.46
N LEU A 280 -20.49 7.68 6.92
CA LEU A 280 -20.21 8.00 5.52
C LEU A 280 -20.94 7.06 4.54
N LEU A 281 -21.05 5.76 4.86
CA LEU A 281 -21.79 4.81 4.01
C LEU A 281 -23.31 4.93 4.18
N GLU A 282 -23.80 5.23 5.38
CA GLU A 282 -25.22 5.54 5.62
C GLU A 282 -25.66 6.78 4.84
N ALA A 283 -24.79 7.80 4.75
CA ALA A 283 -25.01 8.98 3.92
C ALA A 283 -25.15 8.64 2.42
N GLU A 284 -24.60 7.51 2.00
CA GLU A 284 -24.64 6.93 0.65
C GLU A 284 -25.77 5.89 0.47
N ASN A 285 -26.69 5.81 1.43
CA ASN A 285 -27.84 4.88 1.50
C ASN A 285 -27.47 3.40 1.71
N PHE A 286 -26.29 3.11 2.25
CA PHE A 286 -25.99 1.77 2.74
C PHE A 286 -26.52 1.57 4.15
N VAL A 287 -26.81 0.32 4.51
CA VAL A 287 -27.19 -0.09 5.86
C VAL A 287 -26.13 -1.06 6.39
N LEU A 288 -25.67 -0.85 7.62
CA LEU A 288 -24.78 -1.80 8.29
C LEU A 288 -25.53 -3.09 8.64
N GLU A 289 -25.17 -4.21 8.01
CA GLU A 289 -25.71 -5.53 8.33
C GLU A 289 -25.02 -6.14 9.56
N THR A 290 -23.69 -6.08 9.59
CA THR A 290 -22.91 -6.66 10.70
C THR A 290 -21.57 -5.96 10.89
N ALA A 291 -21.12 -5.91 12.14
CA ALA A 291 -19.77 -5.50 12.51
C ALA A 291 -19.17 -6.59 13.41
N ARG A 292 -17.97 -7.06 13.09
CA ARG A 292 -17.25 -8.08 13.87
C ARG A 292 -15.85 -7.63 14.21
N SER A 293 -15.52 -7.61 15.49
CA SER A 293 -14.21 -7.22 15.97
C SER A 293 -13.29 -8.44 16.16
N TYR A 294 -12.05 -8.29 15.71
CA TYR A 294 -10.97 -9.26 15.80
C TYR A 294 -9.82 -8.64 16.60
N PRO A 295 -9.37 -9.29 17.69
CA PRO A 295 -8.26 -8.77 18.48
C PRO A 295 -6.95 -8.89 17.69
N VAL A 296 -6.21 -7.78 17.59
CA VAL A 296 -4.92 -7.76 16.88
C VAL A 296 -3.79 -7.99 17.89
N ARG A 297 -2.89 -8.94 17.58
CA ARG A 297 -1.69 -9.14 18.40
C ARG A 297 -0.80 -7.89 18.31
N PRO A 298 -0.20 -7.41 19.43
CA PRO A 298 0.66 -6.24 19.40
C PRO A 298 1.82 -6.41 18.41
N THR A 299 1.95 -5.47 17.46
CA THR A 299 3.04 -5.42 16.48
C THR A 299 4.21 -4.57 16.98
N ILE A 300 5.37 -4.64 16.30
CA ILE A 300 6.63 -3.94 16.62
C ILE A 300 6.44 -2.43 16.84
N ALA A 301 5.37 -1.81 16.34
CA ALA A 301 4.98 -0.44 16.67
C ALA A 301 4.79 -0.17 18.19
N GLY A 302 4.65 -1.22 19.01
CA GLY A 302 4.63 -1.16 20.48
C GLY A 302 6.00 -1.04 21.17
N SER A 303 7.10 -1.09 20.42
CA SER A 303 8.47 -1.12 20.97
C SER A 303 9.04 0.26 21.38
N ASN A 304 8.34 1.36 21.08
CA ASN A 304 8.81 2.71 21.48
C ASN A 304 8.60 2.94 23.00
N PRO A 305 9.67 3.17 23.79
CA PRO A 305 9.54 3.45 25.22
C PRO A 305 8.74 4.73 25.53
N ARG A 306 8.76 5.72 24.63
CA ARG A 306 8.09 7.02 24.81
C ARG A 306 6.57 6.98 24.59
N SER A 307 6.02 5.92 24.02
CA SER A 307 4.57 5.77 23.85
C SER A 307 3.88 5.16 25.09
N LYS A 308 4.64 4.86 26.16
CA LYS A 308 4.15 4.21 27.39
C LYS A 308 3.02 4.98 28.08
N ILE A 309 3.03 6.30 27.99
CA ILE A 309 2.00 7.18 28.57
C ILE A 309 0.61 6.93 27.94
N TYR A 310 0.56 6.43 26.70
CA TYR A 310 -0.67 6.25 25.93
C TYR A 310 -1.06 4.76 25.77
N ARG A 311 -0.36 3.81 26.41
CA ARG A 311 -0.54 2.37 26.16
C ARG A 311 -1.82 1.80 26.73
N ASP A 312 -2.20 2.21 27.93
CA ASP A 312 -3.28 1.55 28.68
C ASP A 312 -4.68 1.85 28.09
N ALA A 313 -4.78 2.85 27.20
CA ALA A 313 -6.00 3.20 26.47
C ALA A 313 -6.06 2.62 25.03
N ASN A 314 -4.97 2.04 24.52
CA ASN A 314 -4.82 1.70 23.10
C ASN A 314 -5.01 0.21 22.80
N VAL A 315 -6.24 -0.30 22.97
CA VAL A 315 -6.58 -1.66 22.52
C VAL A 315 -6.74 -1.65 21.00
N ARG A 316 -5.79 -2.27 20.27
CA ARG A 316 -5.91 -2.40 18.82
C ARG A 316 -6.89 -3.52 18.47
N ALA A 317 -7.90 -3.18 17.68
CA ALA A 317 -8.83 -4.13 17.11
C ALA A 317 -8.97 -3.87 15.61
N GLU A 318 -9.02 -4.96 14.84
CA GLU A 318 -9.48 -4.94 13.46
C GLU A 318 -10.97 -5.26 13.48
N GLU A 319 -11.75 -4.57 12.66
CA GLU A 319 -13.19 -4.74 12.57
C GLU A 319 -13.58 -4.97 11.12
N VAL A 320 -14.39 -5.99 10.91
CA VAL A 320 -15.01 -6.26 9.60
C VAL A 320 -16.41 -5.68 9.64
N LEU A 321 -16.66 -4.69 8.80
CA LEU A 321 -17.94 -4.03 8.61
C LEU A 321 -18.56 -4.53 7.31
N VAL A 322 -19.80 -5.00 7.36
CA VAL A 322 -20.55 -5.47 6.19
C VAL A 322 -21.76 -4.57 6.01
N PHE A 323 -21.86 -3.98 4.83
CA PHE A 323 -22.94 -3.09 4.44
C PHE A 323 -23.69 -3.65 3.24
N SER A 324 -24.98 -3.36 3.16
CA SER A 324 -25.83 -3.63 2.00
C SER A 324 -26.46 -2.34 1.49
N LYS A 325 -26.67 -2.25 0.17
CA LYS A 325 -27.49 -1.21 -0.47
C LYS A 325 -28.79 -1.79 -0.98
#